data_AF-A0A2G8DKB4-F1
#
_entry.id   AF-A0A2G8DKB4-F1
#
_cell.length_a   1.000
_cell.length_b   1.000
_cell.length_c   1.000
_cell.angle_alpha   90.00
_cell.angle_beta   90.00
_cell.angle_gamma   90.00
#
_symmetry.space_group_name_H-M   'P 1'
#
loop_
_entity.id
_entity.type
_entity.pdbx_description
1 polymer ?
#
loop_
_entity_poly.entity_id
_entity_poly.type
_entity_poly.pdbx_seq_one_letter_code
_entity_poly.pdbx_strand_id
1 'polypeptide(L)' 'WIRRRLRAIILHQWKTTKKLNRVLRRTGWKEKVNMRMNKWRSSHSKAANYAIPNRFFEEMNLVDMTKYHHPLSKFPILDP' A
#
# COMPACT_ATOMS: atom_id res chain seq x y z
N TRP A 1 0.98 -7.16 -4.24
CA TRP A 1 1.17 -6.21 -5.37
C TRP A 1 0.07 -5.13 -5.43
N ILE A 2 -1.22 -5.47 -5.31
CA ILE A 2 -2.34 -4.50 -5.32
C ILE A 2 -2.21 -3.40 -4.25
N ARG A 3 -2.01 -3.75 -2.98
CA ARG A 3 -1.82 -2.77 -1.90
C ARG A 3 -0.69 -1.77 -2.19
N ARG A 4 0.38 -2.21 -2.89
CA ARG A 4 1.47 -1.32 -3.32
C ARG A 4 0.99 -0.32 -4.37
N ARG A 5 0.12 -0.72 -5.30
CA ARG A 5 -0.50 0.14 -6.34
C ARG A 5 -1.33 1.22 -5.68
N LEU A 6 -2.16 0.84 -4.73
CA LEU A 6 -2.93 1.77 -3.93
C LEU A 6 -2.04 2.76 -3.15
N ARG A 7 -0.96 2.28 -2.49
CA ARG A 7 0.01 3.19 -1.85
C ARG A 7 0.61 4.20 -2.82
N ALA A 8 0.97 3.79 -4.03
CA ALA A 8 1.52 4.73 -5.02
C ALA A 8 0.50 5.79 -5.44
N ILE A 9 -0.76 5.42 -5.62
CA ILE A 9 -1.84 6.37 -5.93
C ILE A 9 -2.02 7.36 -4.77
N ILE A 10 -2.07 6.88 -3.52
CA ILE A 10 -2.19 7.72 -2.32
C ILE A 10 -0.99 8.70 -2.21
N LEU A 11 0.24 8.20 -2.39
CA LEU A 11 1.43 9.04 -2.39
C LEU A 11 1.37 10.10 -3.48
N HIS A 12 0.96 9.72 -4.69
CA HIS A 12 0.80 10.65 -5.81
C HIS A 12 -0.23 11.75 -5.48
N GLN A 13 -1.36 11.39 -4.88
CA GLN A 13 -2.40 12.34 -4.44
C GLN A 13 -1.88 13.32 -3.39
N TRP A 14 -0.93 12.92 -2.54
CA TRP A 14 -0.35 13.82 -1.53
C TRP A 14 0.58 14.88 -2.13
N LYS A 15 1.05 14.69 -3.38
CA LYS A 15 1.90 15.59 -4.19
C LYS A 15 3.29 15.90 -3.60
N THR A 16 3.37 16.19 -2.30
CA THR A 16 4.58 16.57 -1.56
C THR A 16 4.82 15.64 -0.36
N THR A 17 6.07 15.56 0.08
CA THR A 17 6.48 14.76 1.25
C THR A 17 6.01 15.35 2.58
N LYS A 18 5.44 16.56 2.60
CA LYS A 18 4.99 17.22 3.83
C LYS A 18 3.93 16.40 4.57
N LYS A 19 2.93 15.88 3.84
CA LYS A 19 1.86 15.05 4.41
C LYS A 19 2.38 13.71 4.90
N LEU A 20 3.26 13.05 4.11
CA LEU A 20 3.92 11.81 4.51
C LEU A 20 4.69 11.98 5.83
N ASN A 21 5.54 13.00 5.92
CA ASN A 21 6.30 13.29 7.14
C ASN A 21 5.39 13.62 8.33
N ARG A 22 4.25 14.28 8.10
CA ARG A 22 3.26 14.53 9.16
C ARG A 22 2.67 13.23 9.70
N VAL A 23 2.28 12.30 8.82
CA VAL A 23 1.76 10.98 9.21
C VAL A 23 2.82 10.19 9.97
N LEU A 24 4.04 10.12 9.43
CA LEU A 24 5.18 9.45 10.04
C LEU A 24 5.47 9.97 11.47
N ARG A 25 5.49 11.29 11.67
CA ARG A 25 5.69 11.86 13.01
C ARG A 25 4.59 11.45 14.00
N ARG A 26 3.34 11.39 13.55
CA ARG A 26 2.20 10.98 14.41
C ARG A 26 2.26 9.52 14.79
N THR A 27 2.85 8.67 13.95
CA THR A 27 2.99 7.24 14.22
C THR A 27 4.28 6.89 14.97
N GLY A 28 5.10 7.88 15.35
CA GLY A 28 6.33 7.68 16.14
C GLY A 28 7.61 7.52 15.31
N TRP A 29 7.56 7.77 14.00
CA TRP A 29 8.75 7.77 13.14
C TRP A 29 9.58 9.04 13.32
N LYS A 30 10.87 8.89 13.63
CA LYS A 30 11.76 9.99 14.02
C LYS A 30 12.38 10.74 12.83
N GLU A 31 12.76 10.04 11.78
CA GLU A 31 13.53 10.61 10.67
C GLU A 31 12.67 11.32 9.62
N LYS A 32 13.15 12.43 9.09
CA LYS A 32 12.51 13.09 7.96
C LYS A 32 12.81 12.35 6.66
N VAL A 33 11.78 12.11 5.89
CA VAL A 33 11.89 11.37 4.63
C VAL A 33 11.67 12.31 3.45
N ASN A 34 12.58 12.24 2.48
CA ASN A 34 12.45 12.92 1.19
C ASN A 34 12.43 11.88 0.07
N MET A 35 11.31 11.81 -0.66
CA MET A 35 11.15 10.91 -1.79
C MET A 35 10.23 11.50 -2.85
N ARG A 36 10.37 11.02 -4.10
CA ARG A 36 9.48 11.41 -5.20
C ARG A 36 8.11 10.78 -5.00
N MET A 37 7.08 11.58 -4.77
CA MET A 37 5.72 11.10 -4.45
C MET A 37 5.01 10.45 -5.66
N ASN A 38 5.47 10.75 -6.88
CA ASN A 38 4.90 10.25 -8.14
C ASN A 38 5.61 9.00 -8.71
N LYS A 39 6.67 8.48 -8.08
CA LYS A 39 7.42 7.33 -8.59
C LYS A 39 6.95 6.03 -7.93
N TRP A 40 6.72 5.00 -8.75
CA TRP A 40 6.36 3.65 -8.30
C TRP A 40 7.36 3.00 -7.32
N ARG A 41 8.63 3.36 -7.43
CA ARG A 41 9.68 2.89 -6.50
C ARG A 41 9.42 3.36 -5.06
N SER A 42 8.89 4.57 -4.88
CA SER A 42 8.66 5.19 -3.56
C SER A 42 7.61 4.46 -2.73
N SER A 43 6.60 3.86 -3.37
CA SER A 43 5.55 3.09 -2.68
C SER A 43 6.03 1.79 -2.05
N HIS A 44 7.24 1.35 -2.37
CA HIS A 44 7.89 0.18 -1.77
C HIS A 44 8.83 0.54 -0.61
N SER A 45 9.05 1.82 -0.33
CA SER A 45 9.95 2.25 0.74
C SER A 45 9.39 1.87 2.12
N LYS A 46 10.30 1.66 3.09
CA LYS A 46 9.94 1.38 4.48
C LYS A 46 9.04 2.47 5.06
N ALA A 47 9.34 3.74 4.77
CA ALA A 47 8.55 4.88 5.19
C ALA A 47 7.12 4.87 4.61
N ALA A 48 6.94 4.56 3.32
CA ALA A 48 5.61 4.46 2.73
C ALA A 48 4.79 3.31 3.33
N ASN A 49 5.41 2.15 3.54
CA ASN A 49 4.76 1.00 4.16
C ASN A 49 4.39 1.25 5.62
N TYR A 50 5.22 2.00 6.34
CA TYR A 50 4.97 2.38 7.73
C TYR A 50 3.86 3.43 7.85
N ALA A 51 3.85 4.43 6.95
CA ALA A 51 2.80 5.45 6.92
C ALA A 51 1.44 4.92 6.43
N ILE A 52 1.44 3.91 5.56
CA ILE A 52 0.24 3.31 4.97
C ILE A 52 0.32 1.78 5.15
N PRO A 53 0.07 1.28 6.38
CA PRO A 53 0.18 -0.13 6.72
C PRO A 53 -0.90 -0.97 6.03
N ASN A 54 -0.77 -2.31 6.04
CA ASN A 54 -1.82 -3.18 5.49
C ASN A 54 -3.16 -3.00 6.21
N ARG A 55 -3.12 -2.82 7.54
CA ARG A 55 -4.30 -2.56 8.38
C ARG A 55 -5.13 -1.36 7.91
N PHE A 56 -4.49 -0.30 7.41
CA PHE A 56 -5.20 0.85 6.84
C PHE A 56 -6.12 0.43 5.67
N PHE A 57 -5.67 -0.51 4.84
CA PHE A 57 -6.49 -0.99 3.73
C PHE A 57 -7.63 -1.90 4.21
N GLU A 58 -7.40 -2.70 5.24
CA GLU A 58 -8.43 -3.54 5.88
C GLU A 58 -9.53 -2.65 6.49
N GLU A 59 -9.16 -1.58 7.18
CA GLU A 59 -10.08 -0.58 7.74
C GLU A 59 -10.86 0.18 6.65
N MET A 60 -10.31 0.31 5.44
CA MET A 60 -11.01 0.85 4.26
C MET A 60 -11.87 -0.20 3.53
N ASN A 61 -12.10 -1.38 4.11
CA ASN A 61 -12.82 -2.48 3.49
C ASN A 61 -12.19 -2.99 2.18
N LEU A 62 -10.87 -2.88 2.00
CA LEU A 62 -10.19 -3.52 0.89
C LEU A 62 -10.21 -5.04 1.10
N VAL A 63 -10.94 -5.74 0.23
CA VAL A 63 -11.05 -7.20 0.24
C VAL A 63 -9.67 -7.85 0.05
N ASP A 64 -9.33 -8.78 0.95
CA ASP A 64 -8.12 -9.59 0.83
C ASP A 64 -8.37 -10.80 -0.04
N MET A 65 -7.92 -10.74 -1.30
CA MET A 65 -8.16 -11.77 -2.31
C MET A 65 -7.62 -13.15 -1.91
N THR A 66 -6.61 -13.21 -1.05
CA THR A 66 -6.04 -14.47 -0.52
C THR A 66 -7.05 -15.26 0.30
N LYS A 67 -8.02 -14.60 0.94
CA LYS A 67 -9.07 -15.27 1.74
C LYS A 67 -10.16 -15.89 0.87
N TYR A 68 -10.35 -15.37 -0.34
CA TYR A 68 -11.39 -15.79 -1.29
C TYR A 68 -10.82 -16.55 -2.48
N HIS A 69 -9.52 -16.85 -2.44
CA HIS A 69 -8.90 -17.74 -3.41
C HIS A 69 -9.36 -19.16 -3.09
N HIS A 70 -10.52 -19.53 -3.62
CA HIS A 70 -10.80 -20.93 -3.89
C HIS A 70 -9.71 -21.40 -4.86
N PRO A 71 -8.98 -22.49 -4.57
CA PRO A 71 -8.23 -23.12 -5.62
C PRO A 71 -9.27 -23.42 -6.70
N LEU A 72 -9.16 -22.71 -7.83
CA LEU A 72 -9.72 -23.25 -9.06
C LEU A 72 -9.22 -24.69 -9.11
N SER A 73 -10.10 -25.62 -9.51
CA SER A 73 -9.74 -27.02 -9.75
C SER A 73 -8.29 -27.12 -10.20
N LYS A 74 -7.56 -28.16 -9.77
CA LYS A 74 -6.15 -28.38 -10.16
C LYS A 74 -5.94 -28.19 -11.67
N PHE A 75 -7.00 -28.30 -12.46
CA PHE A 75 -7.10 -27.92 -13.86
C PHE A 75 -8.24 -26.88 -14.09
N PRO A 76 -7.97 -25.57 -13.98
CA PRO A 76 -8.98 -24.51 -14.11
C PRO A 76 -9.68 -24.43 -15.47
N ILE A 77 -9.13 -25.11 -16.48
CA ILE A 77 -9.63 -25.12 -17.86
C ILE A 77 -10.52 -26.35 -18.11
N LEU A 78 -10.42 -27.39 -17.26
CA LEU A 78 -11.11 -28.68 -17.47
C LEU A 78 -12.41 -28.81 -16.65
N ASP A 79 -12.58 -28.01 -15.59
CA ASP A 79 -13.80 -27.98 -14.77
C ASP A 79 -14.37 -26.54 -14.75
N PRO A 80 -15.16 -26.15 -15.78
CA PRO A 80 -15.81 -24.84 -15.84
C PRO A 80 -16.96 -24.68 -14.84
#